data_AF-A0A8S3FT22-F1
#
_entry.id   AF-A0A8S3FT22-F1
#
_cell.length_a   1.000
_cell.length_b   1.000
_cell.length_c   1.000
_cell.angle_alpha   90.00
_cell.angle_beta   90.00
_cell.angle_gamma   90.00
#
_symmetry.space_group_name_H-M   'P 1'
#
loop_
_entity.id
_entity.type
_entity.pdbx_description
1 polymer ?
#
loop_
_entity_poly.entity_id
_entity_poly.type
_entity_poly.pdbx_seq_one_letter_code
_entity_poly.pdbx_strand_id
1 'polypeptide(L)'
;RSSKELEIILNYDSENPPVLSETNEKMHLSRLKLAIRYKQKKFVSHAHCQQLLASLWYEGLPGFRRRHSVIKMLITTLVGLLFPVLSVAYLMLPRSSIGRIMRQPFIKFICHSISYVFFLILLFVVSLRIDFGKLLSGIEEETNEKRGPPPNPVEIAIMFYVAGFIWAEIKQLYQEGLHQYMV
;
A
#
# COMPACT_ATOMS: atom_id res chain seq x y z
N ARG A 1 -9.10 -31.09 -13.56
CA ARG A 1 -8.04 -30.04 -13.60
C ARG A 1 -8.12 -29.27 -12.29
N SER A 2 -7.05 -29.25 -11.49
CA SER A 2 -7.07 -28.90 -10.06
C SER A 2 -6.38 -27.56 -9.77
N SER A 3 -6.84 -26.79 -8.77
CA SER A 3 -6.20 -25.54 -8.33
C SER A 3 -4.73 -25.73 -7.91
N LYS A 4 -4.38 -26.92 -7.43
CA LYS A 4 -2.99 -27.28 -7.08
C LYS A 4 -2.06 -27.30 -8.29
N GLU A 5 -2.53 -27.80 -9.44
CA GLU A 5 -1.73 -27.82 -10.67
C GLU A 5 -1.42 -26.40 -11.14
N LEU A 6 -2.40 -25.50 -11.02
CA LEU A 6 -2.24 -24.09 -11.38
C LEU A 6 -1.24 -23.38 -10.47
N GLU A 7 -1.30 -23.62 -9.17
CA GLU A 7 -0.35 -23.08 -8.21
C GLU A 7 1.08 -23.54 -8.50
N ILE A 8 1.28 -24.81 -8.83
CA ILE A 8 2.59 -25.35 -9.22
C ILE A 8 3.11 -24.65 -10.49
N ILE A 9 2.28 -24.51 -11.53
CA ILE A 9 2.68 -23.85 -12.79
C ILE A 9 3.07 -22.38 -12.54
N LEU A 10 2.35 -21.67 -11.67
CA LEU A 10 2.58 -20.24 -11.44
C LEU A 10 3.78 -19.96 -10.53
N ASN A 11 4.13 -20.90 -9.66
CA ASN A 11 5.31 -20.80 -8.79
C ASN A 11 6.58 -21.42 -9.42
N TYR A 12 6.48 -22.09 -10.57
CA TYR A 12 7.61 -22.77 -11.19
C TYR A 12 8.77 -21.82 -11.56
N ASP A 13 9.91 -22.00 -10.91
CA ASP A 13 11.18 -21.36 -11.19
C ASP A 13 12.20 -22.42 -11.66
N SER A 14 12.90 -22.11 -12.75
CA SER A 14 13.89 -23.00 -13.38
C SER A 14 15.25 -22.93 -12.70
N GLU A 15 15.58 -21.79 -12.07
CA GLU A 15 16.88 -21.53 -11.47
C GLU A 15 16.90 -21.87 -9.98
N ASN A 16 15.74 -21.75 -9.32
CA ASN A 16 15.52 -22.13 -7.92
C ASN A 16 14.33 -23.09 -7.82
N PRO A 17 14.49 -24.40 -8.07
CA PRO A 17 13.40 -25.35 -7.91
C PRO A 17 12.86 -25.26 -6.47
N PRO A 18 11.53 -25.22 -6.27
CA PRO A 18 10.96 -25.07 -4.94
C PRO A 18 11.44 -26.23 -4.08
N VAL A 19 12.24 -25.91 -3.06
CA VAL A 19 12.57 -26.86 -1.99
C VAL A 19 11.22 -27.25 -1.39
N LEU A 20 10.93 -28.54 -1.35
CA LEU A 20 9.71 -29.14 -0.79
C LEU A 20 9.66 -28.95 0.74
N SER A 21 9.76 -27.73 1.24
CA SER A 21 9.42 -27.39 2.61
C SER A 21 7.93 -27.08 2.67
N GLU A 22 7.18 -27.97 3.31
CA GLU A 22 5.73 -27.92 3.59
C GLU A 22 5.28 -26.71 4.43
N THR A 23 6.09 -25.66 4.52
CA THR A 23 5.91 -24.56 5.46
C THR A 23 5.54 -23.28 4.74
N ASN A 24 4.25 -23.08 4.43
CA ASN A 24 3.62 -21.75 4.28
C ASN A 24 4.44 -20.68 3.51
N GLU A 25 5.26 -21.07 2.53
CA GLU A 25 6.08 -20.13 1.79
C GLU A 25 5.16 -19.41 0.82
N LYS A 26 4.98 -18.11 1.12
CA LYS A 26 4.22 -17.14 0.32
C LYS A 26 4.41 -17.45 -1.16
N MET A 27 3.31 -17.71 -1.88
CA MET A 27 3.33 -17.94 -3.32
C MET A 27 4.16 -16.83 -4.00
N HIS A 28 5.38 -17.16 -4.43
CA HIS A 28 6.31 -16.18 -5.00
C HIS A 28 5.87 -15.74 -6.41
N LEU A 29 4.98 -16.54 -7.03
CA LEU A 29 4.37 -16.29 -8.33
C LEU A 29 5.43 -16.00 -9.41
N SER A 30 6.59 -16.68 -9.35
CA SER A 30 7.75 -16.43 -10.21
C SER A 30 7.40 -16.46 -11.70
N ARG A 31 6.64 -17.48 -12.12
CA ARG A 31 6.24 -17.64 -13.53
C ARG A 31 5.25 -16.57 -13.97
N LEU A 32 4.36 -16.14 -13.07
CA LEU A 32 3.44 -15.04 -13.35
C LEU A 32 4.18 -13.70 -13.47
N LYS A 33 5.13 -13.41 -12.57
CA LYS A 33 5.99 -12.23 -12.66
C LYS A 33 6.76 -12.22 -13.98
N LEU A 34 7.29 -13.37 -14.40
CA LEU A 34 7.95 -13.53 -15.70
C LEU A 34 6.99 -13.26 -16.87
N ALA A 35 5.78 -13.81 -16.83
CA ALA A 35 4.77 -13.57 -17.86
C ALA A 35 4.37 -12.08 -17.96
N ILE A 36 4.29 -11.37 -16.82
CA ILE A 36 4.06 -9.92 -16.77
C ILE A 36 5.24 -9.18 -17.39
N ARG A 37 6.49 -9.52 -17.04
CA ARG A 37 7.71 -8.92 -17.64
C ARG A 37 7.74 -9.09 -19.16
N TYR A 38 7.36 -10.26 -19.67
CA TYR A 38 7.25 -10.51 -21.11
C TYR A 38 5.92 -10.08 -21.74
N LYS A 39 5.14 -9.23 -21.05
CA LYS A 39 3.88 -8.63 -21.55
C LYS A 39 2.88 -9.66 -22.10
N GLN A 40 2.83 -10.87 -21.53
CA GLN A 40 1.93 -11.96 -21.95
C GLN A 40 0.49 -11.73 -21.46
N LYS A 41 -0.19 -10.73 -22.02
CA LYS A 41 -1.52 -10.25 -21.57
C LYS A 41 -2.58 -11.36 -21.50
N LYS A 42 -2.65 -12.23 -22.51
CA LYS A 42 -3.63 -13.33 -22.59
C LYS A 42 -3.47 -14.36 -21.47
N PHE A 43 -2.23 -14.64 -21.06
CA PHE A 43 -1.94 -15.55 -19.97
C PHE A 43 -2.36 -14.92 -18.63
N VAL A 44 -1.95 -13.67 -18.40
CA VAL A 44 -2.26 -12.94 -17.16
C VAL A 44 -3.77 -12.72 -17.00
N SER A 45 -4.49 -12.37 -18.07
CA SER A 45 -5.93 -12.12 -18.05
C SER A 45 -6.80 -13.39 -17.99
N HIS A 46 -6.20 -14.58 -17.97
CA HIS A 46 -6.96 -15.83 -17.98
C HIS A 46 -7.77 -15.99 -16.68
N ALA A 47 -9.02 -16.46 -16.79
CA ALA A 47 -9.97 -16.52 -15.67
C ALA A 47 -9.43 -17.27 -14.45
N HIS A 48 -8.76 -18.40 -14.66
CA HIS A 48 -8.16 -19.17 -13.56
C HIS A 48 -7.00 -18.44 -12.88
N CYS A 49 -6.16 -17.72 -13.63
CA CYS A 49 -5.08 -16.90 -13.06
C CYS A 49 -5.65 -15.75 -12.23
N GLN A 50 -6.67 -15.07 -12.76
CA GLN A 50 -7.35 -13.95 -12.08
C GLN A 50 -8.09 -14.41 -10.82
N GLN A 51 -8.71 -15.59 -10.84
CA GLN A 51 -9.37 -16.16 -9.66
C GLN A 51 -8.37 -16.43 -8.53
N LEU A 52 -7.18 -16.96 -8.86
CA LEU A 52 -6.11 -17.19 -7.90
C LEU A 52 -5.54 -15.86 -7.36
N LEU A 53 -5.31 -14.87 -8.22
CA LEU A 53 -4.88 -13.54 -7.80
C LEU A 53 -5.89 -12.89 -6.88
N ALA A 54 -7.18 -13.02 -7.18
CA ALA A 54 -8.25 -12.52 -6.33
C ALA A 54 -8.29 -13.24 -4.97
N SER A 55 -8.01 -14.55 -4.90
CA SER A 55 -7.93 -15.25 -3.61
C SER A 55 -6.75 -14.78 -2.76
N LEU A 56 -5.59 -14.53 -3.38
CA LEU A 56 -4.41 -13.95 -2.70
C LEU A 56 -4.67 -12.50 -2.27
N TRP A 57 -5.38 -11.72 -3.10
CA TRP A 57 -5.68 -10.33 -2.83
C TRP A 57 -6.60 -10.13 -1.61
N TYR A 58 -7.61 -11.00 -1.47
CA TYR A 58 -8.57 -10.98 -0.36
C TYR A 58 -8.26 -12.02 0.74
N GLU A 59 -7.04 -12.53 0.78
CA GLU A 59 -6.61 -13.46 1.81
C GLU A 59 -6.81 -12.85 3.22
N GLY A 60 -7.31 -13.64 4.17
CA GLY A 60 -7.60 -13.17 5.53
C GLY A 60 -8.87 -12.29 5.68
N LEU A 61 -9.65 -12.07 4.62
CA LEU A 61 -10.91 -11.30 4.65
C LEU A 61 -12.12 -12.19 4.28
N PRO A 62 -12.60 -13.04 5.21
CA PRO A 62 -13.64 -14.03 4.92
C PRO A 62 -14.91 -13.36 4.41
N GLY A 63 -15.36 -13.76 3.23
CA GLY A 63 -16.61 -13.29 2.63
C GLY A 63 -16.59 -11.86 2.09
N PHE A 64 -15.51 -11.09 2.23
CA PHE A 64 -15.45 -9.70 1.78
C PHE A 64 -15.79 -9.56 0.29
N ARG A 65 -15.27 -10.49 -0.55
CA ARG A 65 -15.57 -10.55 -1.98
C ARG A 65 -17.07 -10.58 -2.30
N ARG A 66 -17.87 -11.29 -1.50
CA ARG A 66 -19.31 -11.49 -1.71
C ARG A 66 -20.20 -10.43 -1.03
N ARG A 67 -19.62 -9.50 -0.26
CA ARG A 67 -20.38 -8.43 0.41
C ARG A 67 -20.95 -7.44 -0.60
N HIS A 68 -22.08 -6.82 -0.23
CA HIS A 68 -22.69 -5.72 -0.97
C HIS A 68 -21.71 -4.53 -1.11
N SER A 69 -21.77 -3.82 -2.23
CA SER A 69 -20.84 -2.73 -2.54
C SER A 69 -20.86 -1.62 -1.50
N VAL A 70 -22.02 -1.27 -0.95
CA VAL A 70 -22.15 -0.25 0.11
C VAL A 70 -21.39 -0.66 1.37
N ILE A 71 -21.48 -1.93 1.78
CA ILE A 71 -20.77 -2.44 2.96
C ILE A 71 -19.25 -2.40 2.71
N LYS A 72 -18.81 -2.76 1.50
CA LYS A 72 -17.39 -2.67 1.12
C LYS A 72 -16.88 -1.24 1.19
N MET A 73 -17.65 -0.28 0.68
CA MET A 73 -17.31 1.15 0.74
C MET A 73 -17.17 1.60 2.20
N LEU A 74 -18.16 1.29 3.05
CA LEU A 74 -18.13 1.68 4.46
C LEU A 74 -16.92 1.09 5.20
N ILE A 75 -16.64 -0.19 5.02
CA ILE A 75 -15.47 -0.84 5.65
C ILE A 75 -14.17 -0.21 5.14
N THR A 76 -14.07 0.05 3.83
CA THR A 76 -12.88 0.64 3.21
C THR A 76 -12.63 2.05 3.75
N THR A 77 -13.68 2.88 3.83
CA THR A 77 -13.62 4.22 4.42
C THR A 77 -13.22 4.16 5.89
N LEU A 78 -13.78 3.24 6.69
CA LEU A 78 -13.44 3.10 8.11
C LEU A 78 -11.97 2.70 8.32
N VAL A 79 -11.49 1.67 7.59
CA VAL A 79 -10.07 1.26 7.60
C VAL A 79 -9.19 2.43 7.19
N GLY A 80 -9.65 3.20 6.21
CA GLY A 80 -9.04 4.42 5.75
C GLY A 80 -8.88 5.48 6.82
N LEU A 81 -9.97 5.89 7.47
CA LEU A 81 -9.92 6.88 8.54
C LEU A 81 -9.03 6.43 9.71
N LEU A 82 -8.96 5.12 9.96
CA LEU A 82 -8.12 4.53 10.99
C LEU A 82 -6.68 4.25 10.53
N PHE A 83 -6.28 4.58 9.28
CA PHE A 83 -4.95 4.27 8.76
C PHE A 83 -3.77 4.73 9.64
N PRO A 84 -3.77 5.92 10.30
CA PRO A 84 -2.61 6.34 11.08
C PRO A 84 -2.47 5.50 12.35
N VAL A 85 -3.59 5.22 13.04
CA VAL A 85 -3.64 4.36 14.23
C VAL A 85 -3.21 2.94 13.88
N LEU A 86 -3.75 2.39 12.78
CA LEU A 86 -3.39 1.07 12.27
C LEU A 86 -1.87 1.00 11.97
N SER A 87 -1.32 2.00 11.29
CA SER A 87 0.10 2.05 10.94
C SER A 87 1.01 2.06 12.16
N VAL A 88 0.69 2.87 13.19
CA VAL A 88 1.43 2.88 14.45
C VAL A 88 1.31 1.54 15.18
N ALA A 89 0.11 0.96 15.25
CA ALA A 89 -0.11 -0.33 15.87
C ALA A 89 0.70 -1.46 15.19
N TYR A 90 0.87 -1.40 13.86
CA TYR A 90 1.71 -2.34 13.12
C TYR A 90 3.20 -2.20 13.45
N LEU A 91 3.69 -0.98 13.61
CA LEU A 91 5.08 -0.72 14.00
C LEU A 91 5.37 -1.23 15.42
N MET A 92 4.43 -1.04 16.35
CA MET A 92 4.61 -1.43 17.75
C MET A 92 4.40 -2.94 17.98
N LEU A 93 3.35 -3.52 17.37
CA LEU A 93 2.92 -4.89 17.63
C LEU A 93 2.74 -5.68 16.32
N PRO A 94 3.83 -5.96 15.59
CA PRO A 94 3.75 -6.60 14.27
C PRO A 94 3.21 -8.04 14.33
N ARG A 95 3.28 -8.73 15.47
CA ARG A 95 2.77 -10.11 15.63
C ARG A 95 1.31 -10.20 16.07
N SER A 96 0.65 -9.07 16.33
CA SER A 96 -0.76 -9.02 16.73
C SER A 96 -1.72 -9.44 15.60
N SER A 97 -2.98 -9.68 15.95
CA SER A 97 -4.08 -9.90 14.99
C SER A 97 -4.21 -8.72 14.02
N ILE A 98 -4.09 -7.47 14.51
CA ILE A 98 -4.07 -6.27 13.67
C ILE A 98 -2.90 -6.30 12.69
N GLY A 99 -1.71 -6.67 13.17
CA GLY A 99 -0.51 -6.73 12.34
C GLY A 99 -0.58 -7.81 11.26
N ARG A 100 -1.28 -8.92 11.52
CA ARG A 100 -1.57 -9.95 10.51
C ARG A 100 -2.57 -9.46 9.46
N ILE A 101 -3.60 -8.69 9.84
CA ILE A 101 -4.56 -8.09 8.90
C ILE A 101 -3.86 -7.04 8.02
N MET A 102 -3.00 -6.20 8.59
CA MET A 102 -2.27 -5.18 7.84
C MET A 102 -1.20 -5.74 6.89
N ARG A 103 -0.79 -6.99 7.07
CA ARG A 103 0.09 -7.66 6.11
C ARG A 103 -0.63 -8.04 4.81
N GLN A 104 -1.96 -8.08 4.80
CA GLN A 104 -2.75 -8.44 3.63
C GLN A 104 -2.64 -7.38 2.52
N PRO A 105 -2.52 -7.78 1.25
CA PRO A 105 -2.25 -6.87 0.14
C PRO A 105 -3.34 -5.81 -0.04
N PHE A 106 -4.62 -6.19 0.09
CA PHE A 106 -5.74 -5.25 -0.02
C PHE A 106 -5.71 -4.16 1.06
N ILE A 107 -5.40 -4.52 2.32
CA ILE A 107 -5.33 -3.54 3.41
C ILE A 107 -4.15 -2.58 3.21
N LYS A 108 -2.98 -3.09 2.79
CA LYS A 108 -1.84 -2.24 2.43
C LYS A 108 -2.19 -1.25 1.33
N PHE A 109 -2.89 -1.71 0.30
CA PHE A 109 -3.33 -0.86 -0.80
C PHE A 109 -4.24 0.28 -0.31
N ILE A 110 -5.22 -0.02 0.56
CA ILE A 110 -6.11 1.00 1.14
C ILE A 110 -5.31 2.01 1.96
N CYS A 111 -4.47 1.54 2.89
CA CYS A 111 -3.68 2.42 3.74
C CYS A 111 -2.74 3.31 2.92
N HIS A 112 -2.08 2.76 1.91
CA HIS A 112 -1.21 3.53 1.02
C HIS A 112 -1.98 4.58 0.23
N SER A 113 -3.10 4.20 -0.39
CA SER A 113 -3.94 5.11 -1.18
C SER A 113 -4.48 6.27 -0.34
N ILE A 114 -4.93 5.98 0.89
CA ILE A 114 -5.53 6.99 1.76
C ILE A 114 -4.47 7.89 2.39
N SER A 115 -3.29 7.34 2.70
CA SER A 115 -2.14 8.15 3.09
C SER A 115 -1.76 9.13 1.96
N TYR A 116 -1.78 8.69 0.69
CA TYR A 116 -1.52 9.56 -0.46
C TYR A 116 -2.59 10.67 -0.60
N VAL A 117 -3.87 10.32 -0.47
CA VAL A 117 -4.95 11.33 -0.46
C VAL A 117 -4.77 12.33 0.70
N PHE A 118 -4.37 11.86 1.88
CA PHE A 118 -4.06 12.73 3.02
C PHE A 118 -2.92 13.70 2.70
N PHE A 119 -1.85 13.23 2.05
CA PHE A 119 -0.76 14.10 1.57
C PHE A 119 -1.26 15.17 0.60
N LEU A 120 -2.14 14.81 -0.35
CA LEU A 120 -2.76 15.79 -1.25
C LEU A 120 -3.60 16.83 -0.49
N ILE A 121 -4.32 16.42 0.55
CA ILE A 121 -5.07 17.34 1.41
C ILE A 121 -4.11 18.30 2.13
N LEU A 122 -2.98 17.84 2.65
CA LEU A 122 -1.98 18.73 3.26
C LEU A 122 -1.44 19.76 2.26
N LEU A 123 -1.10 19.32 1.03
CA LEU A 123 -0.68 20.23 -0.03
C LEU A 123 -1.77 21.25 -0.40
N PHE A 124 -3.02 20.81 -0.46
CA PHE A 124 -4.16 21.68 -0.73
C PHE A 124 -4.35 22.73 0.38
N VAL A 125 -4.25 22.33 1.63
CA VAL A 125 -4.31 23.22 2.80
C VAL A 125 -3.23 24.31 2.75
N VAL A 126 -1.98 23.92 2.46
CA VAL A 126 -0.87 24.87 2.28
C VAL A 126 -1.13 25.79 1.09
N SER A 127 -1.64 25.25 -0.01
CA SER A 127 -1.97 26.03 -1.22
C SER A 127 -3.03 27.10 -0.96
N LEU A 128 -3.99 26.82 -0.07
CA LEU A 128 -5.00 27.78 0.36
C LEU A 128 -4.51 28.73 1.46
N ARG A 129 -3.28 28.59 1.95
CA ARG A 129 -2.76 29.28 3.15
C ARG A 129 -3.71 29.20 4.34
N ILE A 130 -4.45 28.08 4.44
CA ILE A 130 -5.31 27.85 5.60
C ILE A 130 -4.40 27.47 6.75
N ASP A 131 -4.28 28.38 7.71
CA ASP A 131 -3.63 28.09 8.98
C ASP A 131 -4.52 27.15 9.78
N PHE A 132 -4.35 25.84 9.57
CA PHE A 132 -5.04 24.80 10.36
C PHE A 132 -4.78 24.97 11.86
N GLY A 133 -3.60 25.49 12.22
CA GLY A 133 -3.29 25.91 13.60
C GLY A 133 -4.27 26.96 14.11
N LYS A 134 -4.52 28.03 13.36
CA LYS A 134 -5.50 29.07 13.70
C LYS A 134 -6.93 28.53 13.74
N LEU A 135 -7.29 27.64 12.80
CA LEU A 135 -8.62 27.02 12.76
C LEU A 135 -8.89 26.11 13.97
N LEU A 136 -7.89 25.35 14.43
CA LEU A 136 -8.03 24.39 15.52
C LEU A 136 -7.86 25.03 16.91
N SER A 137 -6.98 26.03 17.04
CA SER A 137 -6.72 26.70 18.32
C SER A 137 -7.64 27.90 18.57
N GLY A 138 -8.24 28.49 17.53
CA GLY A 138 -9.09 29.68 17.64
C GLY A 138 -8.35 30.94 18.11
N ILE A 139 -7.02 30.88 18.23
CA ILE A 139 -6.19 31.99 18.69
C ILE A 139 -5.64 32.71 17.46
N GLU A 140 -6.09 33.96 17.26
CA GLU A 140 -5.44 34.88 16.35
C GLU A 140 -4.09 35.28 16.93
N GLU A 141 -3.03 34.53 16.58
CA GLU A 141 -1.69 35.06 16.77
C GLU A 141 -1.48 36.19 15.76
N GLU A 142 -1.26 37.41 16.28
CA GLU A 142 -0.79 38.56 15.51
C GLU A 142 0.54 38.19 14.83
N THR A 143 0.47 37.77 13.56
CA THR A 143 1.66 37.53 12.75
C THR A 143 2.28 38.87 12.35
N ASN A 144 3.07 39.42 13.26
CA ASN A 144 4.00 40.49 12.97
C ASN A 144 4.93 39.99 11.85
N GLU A 145 4.97 40.70 10.71
CA GLU A 145 5.63 40.30 9.45
C GLU A 145 7.16 40.16 9.61
N LYS A 146 7.61 39.11 10.29
CA LYS A 146 9.01 38.71 10.32
C LYS A 146 9.30 37.96 9.03
N ARG A 147 10.23 38.48 8.22
CA ARG A 147 10.77 37.78 7.05
C ARG A 147 11.29 36.41 7.48
N GLY A 148 10.68 35.36 6.92
CA GLY A 148 10.99 33.96 7.26
C GLY A 148 10.24 33.50 8.52
N PRO A 149 8.91 33.29 8.45
CA PRO A 149 8.19 32.68 9.56
C PRO A 149 8.77 31.28 9.85
N PRO A 150 8.77 30.85 11.13
CA PRO A 150 9.17 29.49 11.47
C PRO A 150 8.30 28.47 10.70
N PRO A 151 8.85 27.28 10.37
CA PRO A 151 8.14 26.31 9.54
C PRO A 151 6.84 25.86 10.20
N ASN A 152 5.76 25.89 9.44
CA ASN A 152 4.43 25.49 9.92
C ASN A 152 4.44 23.97 10.22
N PRO A 153 3.81 23.47 11.29
CA PRO A 153 3.65 22.03 11.53
C PRO A 153 3.18 21.23 10.29
N VAL A 154 2.32 21.83 9.45
CA VAL A 154 1.87 21.22 8.19
C VAL A 154 3.01 21.10 7.18
N GLU A 155 3.86 22.13 7.05
CA GLU A 155 5.06 22.10 6.19
C GLU A 155 6.05 21.05 6.68
N ILE A 156 6.26 20.95 7.99
CA ILE A 156 7.11 19.91 8.59
C ILE A 156 6.57 18.51 8.26
N ALA A 157 5.25 18.30 8.37
CA ALA A 157 4.63 17.04 8.00
C ALA A 157 4.82 16.70 6.51
N ILE A 158 4.68 17.69 5.63
CA ILE A 158 4.96 17.53 4.18
C ILE A 158 6.42 17.15 3.94
N MET A 159 7.37 17.80 4.63
CA MET A 159 8.80 17.49 4.49
C MET A 159 9.12 16.04 4.88
N PHE A 160 8.55 15.55 5.98
CA PHE A 160 8.66 14.12 6.36
C PHE A 160 8.07 13.20 5.29
N TYR A 161 6.94 13.59 4.70
CA TYR A 161 6.27 12.82 3.68
C TYR A 161 7.11 12.71 2.39
N VAL A 162 7.66 13.84 1.94
CA VAL A 162 8.56 13.91 0.77
C VAL A 162 9.83 13.08 1.00
N ALA A 163 10.45 13.17 2.18
CA ALA A 163 11.59 12.33 2.52
C ALA A 163 11.24 10.83 2.45
N GLY A 164 10.03 10.45 2.90
CA GLY A 164 9.50 9.10 2.78
C GLY A 164 9.34 8.63 1.33
N PHE A 165 8.84 9.48 0.43
CA PHE A 165 8.76 9.15 -1.00
C PHE A 165 10.13 8.96 -1.63
N ILE A 166 11.06 9.88 -1.37
CA ILE A 166 12.43 9.77 -1.88
C ILE A 166 13.07 8.46 -1.42
N TRP A 167 12.90 8.10 -0.15
CA TRP A 167 13.39 6.83 0.38
C TRP A 167 12.74 5.60 -0.28
N ALA A 168 11.44 5.67 -0.60
CA ALA A 168 10.75 4.60 -1.28
C ALA A 168 11.28 4.40 -2.72
N GLU A 169 11.45 5.49 -3.47
CA GLU A 169 12.00 5.48 -4.84
C GLU A 169 13.45 4.95 -4.86
N ILE A 170 14.30 5.38 -3.91
CA ILE A 170 15.68 4.87 -3.81
C ILE A 170 15.70 3.36 -3.59
N LYS A 171 14.83 2.83 -2.71
CA LYS A 171 14.73 1.39 -2.48
C LYS A 171 14.22 0.64 -3.70
N GLN A 172 13.24 1.19 -4.42
CA GLN A 172 12.74 0.56 -5.64
C GLN A 172 13.82 0.50 -6.72
N LEU A 173 14.51 1.62 -6.94
CA LEU A 173 15.62 1.72 -7.88
C LEU A 173 16.74 0.71 -7.55
N TYR A 174 17.07 0.56 -6.25
CA TYR A 174 18.06 -0.41 -5.79
C TYR A 174 17.61 -1.86 -6.04
N GLN A 175 16.33 -2.18 -5.88
CA GLN A 175 15.80 -3.54 -6.03
C GLN A 175 15.60 -3.95 -7.50
N GLU A 176 15.15 -3.04 -8.36
CA GLU A 176 14.82 -3.33 -9.77
C GLU A 176 16.04 -3.11 -10.70
N GLY A 177 16.94 -2.20 -10.32
CA GLY A 177 18.05 -1.75 -11.15
C GLY A 177 17.62 -0.69 -12.18
N LEU A 178 18.55 0.21 -12.53
CA LEU A 178 18.27 1.41 -13.34
C LEU A 178 17.59 1.09 -14.68
N HIS A 179 18.02 0.04 -15.38
CA HIS A 179 17.46 -0.32 -16.68
C HIS A 179 16.02 -0.80 -16.59
N GLN A 180 15.65 -1.57 -15.56
CA GLN A 180 14.26 -2.02 -15.40
C GLN A 180 13.35 -0.89 -14.90
N TYR A 181 13.90 0.07 -14.15
CA TYR A 181 13.15 1.23 -13.67
C TYR A 181 12.78 2.21 -14.80
N MET A 182 13.62 2.36 -15.83
CA MET A 182 13.41 3.31 -16.92
C MET A 182 12.55 2.78 -18.10
N VAL A 183 12.34 1.46 -18.20
CA VAL A 183 11.71 0.77 -19.36
C VAL A 183 10.31 0.30 -19.05
#